data_AF-C1FM74-F1
#
_entry.id   AF-C1FM74-F1
#
_cell.length_a   1.000
_cell.length_b   1.000
_cell.length_c   1.000
_cell.angle_alpha   90.00
_cell.angle_beta   90.00
_cell.angle_gamma   90.00
#
_symmetry.space_group_name_H-M   'P 1'
#
loop_
_entity.id
_entity.type
_entity.pdbx_description
1 polymer ?
#
loop_
_entity_poly.entity_id
_entity_poly.type
_entity_poly.pdbx_seq_one_letter_code
_entity_poly.pdbx_strand_id
1 'polypeptide(L)' 'MTISKTLKYERLKRGMTQKQFAELLETDRGSIAHYENGRVPLPPTLKKFSDKLDVDLAKALMEGDM' A
#
# COMPACT_ATOMS: atom_id res chain seq x y z
N MET A 1 4.94 12.21 1.41
CA MET A 1 3.98 11.34 2.15
C MET A 1 4.60 9.96 2.20
N THR A 2 4.59 9.24 3.34
CA THR A 2 5.17 7.89 3.39
C THR A 2 4.29 6.88 2.65
N ILE A 3 4.88 5.78 2.19
CA ILE A 3 4.17 4.65 1.57
C ILE A 3 2.96 4.16 2.39
N SER A 4 3.08 4.14 3.71
CA SER A 4 2.01 3.75 4.63
C SER A 4 0.78 4.65 4.52
N LYS A 5 0.99 5.97 4.40
CA LYS A 5 -0.09 6.96 4.22
C LYS A 5 -0.73 6.81 2.85
N THR A 6 0.06 6.55 1.81
CA THR A 6 -0.45 6.34 0.44
C THR A 6 -1.31 5.09 0.35
N LEU A 7 -0.88 3.96 0.91
CA LEU A 7 -1.68 2.73 0.95
C LEU A 7 -3.00 2.93 1.70
N LYS A 8 -2.94 3.57 2.88
CA LYS A 8 -4.14 3.87 3.66
C LYS A 8 -5.08 4.82 2.93
N TYR A 9 -4.53 5.83 2.24
CA TYR A 9 -5.31 6.77 1.42
C TYR A 9 -6.03 6.05 0.28
N GLU A 10 -5.32 5.25 -0.51
CA GLU A 10 -5.91 4.51 -1.64
C GLU A 10 -7.02 3.56 -1.18
N ARG A 11 -6.84 2.89 -0.03
CA ARG A 11 -7.90 2.06 0.55
C ARG A 11 -9.14 2.86 0.94
N LEU A 12 -8.97 3.96 1.67
CA LEU A 12 -10.07 4.78 2.16
C LEU A 12 -10.82 5.48 1.03
N LYS A 13 -10.10 6.00 0.03
CA LYS A 13 -10.64 6.58 -1.23
C LYS A 13 -11.58 5.61 -1.96
N ARG A 14 -11.30 4.30 -1.87
CA ARG A 14 -12.10 3.23 -2.49
C ARG A 14 -13.22 2.69 -1.58
N GLY A 15 -13.36 3.20 -0.35
CA GLY A 15 -14.37 2.74 0.61
C GLY A 15 -14.13 1.30 1.11
N MET A 16 -12.89 0.81 1.06
CA MET A 16 -12.57 -0.59 1.34
C MET A 16 -12.15 -0.83 2.79
N THR A 17 -12.58 -1.97 3.34
CA THR A 17 -11.97 -2.54 4.55
C THR A 17 -10.55 -3.04 4.25
N GLN A 18 -9.72 -3.25 5.29
CA GLN A 18 -8.39 -3.85 5.10
C GLN A 18 -8.45 -5.24 4.44
N LYS A 19 -9.53 -6.00 4.68
CA LYS A 19 -9.73 -7.31 4.07
C LYS A 19 -9.99 -7.20 2.56
N GLN A 20 -10.93 -6.36 2.15
CA GLN A 20 -11.24 -6.13 0.72
C GLN A 20 -10.04 -5.56 -0.03
N PHE A 21 -9.28 -4.67 0.61
CA PHE A 21 -8.07 -4.12 0.02
C PHE A 21 -6.97 -5.18 -0.13
N ALA A 22 -6.86 -6.08 0.84
CA ALA A 22 -5.95 -7.21 0.76
C ALA A 22 -6.32 -8.18 -0.38
N GLU A 23 -7.62 -8.44 -0.57
CA GLU A 23 -8.15 -9.24 -1.69
C GLU A 23 -7.82 -8.60 -3.03
N LEU A 24 -8.05 -7.28 -3.19
CA LEU A 24 -7.66 -6.52 -4.39
C LEU A 24 -6.17 -6.66 -4.68
N LEU A 25 -5.34 -6.51 -3.64
CA LEU A 25 -3.89 -6.57 -3.70
C LEU A 25 -3.34 -8.00 -3.68
N GLU A 26 -4.20 -9.02 -3.67
CA GLU A 26 -3.84 -10.44 -3.60
C GLU A 26 -2.80 -10.72 -2.51
N THR A 27 -3.05 -10.23 -1.30
CA THR A 27 -2.17 -10.38 -0.13
C THR A 27 -3.03 -10.69 1.09
N ASP A 28 -2.42 -10.99 2.23
CA ASP A 28 -3.17 -11.18 3.47
C ASP A 28 -3.52 -9.84 4.15
N ARG A 29 -4.63 -9.83 4.89
CA ARG A 29 -5.13 -8.66 5.64
C ARG A 29 -4.14 -8.20 6.73
N GLY A 30 -3.33 -9.10 7.29
CA GLY A 30 -2.30 -8.78 8.27
C GLY A 30 -1.18 -7.93 7.66
N SER A 31 -0.73 -8.28 6.45
CA SER A 31 0.24 -7.51 5.67
C SER A 31 -0.26 -6.09 5.41
N ILE A 32 -1.52 -5.91 4.99
CA ILE A 32 -2.11 -4.57 4.85
C ILE A 32 -2.07 -3.81 6.17
N ALA A 33 -2.44 -4.43 7.29
CA ALA A 33 -2.35 -3.79 8.59
C ALA A 33 -0.91 -3.39 8.96
N HIS A 34 0.09 -4.21 8.67
CA HIS A 34 1.49 -3.86 8.90
C HIS A 34 1.95 -2.70 8.01
N TYR A 35 1.61 -2.72 6.73
CA TYR A 35 2.04 -1.70 5.78
C TYR A 35 1.41 -0.34 6.06
N GLU A 36 0.12 -0.30 6.39
CA GLU A 36 -0.57 0.94 6.79
C GLU A 36 -0.07 1.52 8.11
N ASN A 37 0.61 0.70 8.93
CA ASN A 37 1.22 1.12 10.19
C ASN A 37 2.74 1.35 10.11
N GLY A 38 3.31 1.41 8.90
CA GLY A 38 4.69 1.86 8.69
C GLY A 38 5.70 0.76 8.35
N ARG A 39 5.29 -0.51 8.26
CA ARG A 39 6.18 -1.54 7.68
C ARG A 39 6.34 -1.29 6.19
N VAL A 40 7.58 -1.33 5.69
CA VAL A 40 7.84 -1.16 4.26
C VAL A 40 7.67 -2.51 3.55
N PRO A 41 6.86 -2.60 2.46
CA PRO A 41 6.79 -3.80 1.63
C PRO A 41 8.13 -4.08 0.94
N LEU A 42 8.44 -5.36 0.68
CA LEU A 42 9.58 -5.71 -0.15
C LEU A 42 9.39 -5.20 -1.59
N PRO A 43 10.47 -4.94 -2.35
CA PRO A 43 10.37 -4.41 -3.71
C PRO A 43 9.41 -5.17 -4.66
N PRO A 44 9.34 -6.52 -4.66
CA PRO A 44 8.38 -7.25 -5.49
C PRO A 44 6.92 -6.95 -5.11
N THR A 45 6.63 -6.86 -3.80
CA THR A 45 5.30 -6.50 -3.29
C THR A 45 4.94 -5.07 -3.64
N LEU A 46 5.91 -4.16 -3.52
CA LEU A 46 5.74 -2.75 -3.86
C LEU A 46 5.38 -2.57 -5.35
N LYS A 47 6.09 -3.28 -6.23
CA LYS A 47 5.82 -3.28 -7.67
C LYS A 47 4.42 -3.83 -7.98
N LYS A 48 4.09 -5.00 -7.43
CA LYS A 48 2.75 -5.60 -7.57
C LYS A 48 1.63 -4.66 -7.13
N PHE A 49 1.79 -3.99 -6.00
CA PHE A 49 0.80 -3.04 -5.51
C PHE A 49 0.71 -1.80 -6.39
N SER A 50 1.85 -1.31 -6.90
CA SER A 50 1.88 -0.19 -7.85
C SER A 50 1.05 -0.49 -9.09
N ASP A 51 1.27 -1.67 -9.67
CA ASP A 51 0.57 -2.10 -10.89
C ASP A 51 -0.94 -2.28 -10.66
N LYS A 52 -1.35 -2.79 -9.50
CA LYS A 52 -2.78 -2.99 -9.15
C LYS A 52 -3.51 -1.70 -8.78
N LEU A 53 -2.80 -0.73 -8.23
CA LEU A 53 -3.39 0.54 -7.81
C LEU A 53 -3.31 1.63 -8.88
N ASP A 54 -2.48 1.42 -9.91
CA ASP A 54 -2.09 2.44 -10.89
C ASP A 54 -1.46 3.67 -10.21
N VAL A 55 -0.52 3.40 -9.29
CA VAL A 55 0.17 4.41 -8.46
C VAL A 55 1.63 4.05 -8.33
N ASP A 56 2.54 5.03 -8.49
CA ASP A 56 3.97 4.83 -8.25
C ASP A 56 4.28 4.84 -6.74
N LEU A 57 4.17 3.67 -6.12
CA LEU A 57 4.43 3.49 -4.68
C LEU A 57 5.93 3.57 -4.34
N ALA A 58 6.82 3.32 -5.30
CA ALA A 58 8.26 3.48 -5.09
C ALA A 58 8.63 4.96 -4.96
N LYS A 59 8.06 5.82 -5.82
CA LYS A 59 8.17 7.27 -5.67
C LYS A 59 7.61 7.75 -4.33
N ALA A 60 6.43 7.27 -3.94
CA ALA A 60 5.84 7.62 -2.65
C ALA A 60 6.69 7.17 -1.43
N LEU A 61 7.46 6.09 -1.55
CA LEU A 61 8.43 5.71 -0.52
C LEU A 61 9.56 6.75 -0.44
N MET A 62 10.18 7.10 -1.57
CA MET A 62 11.32 8.03 -1.62
C MET A 62 10.96 9.47 -1.21
N GLU A 63 9.78 9.96 -1.60
CA GLU A 63 9.27 11.29 -1.22
C GLU A 63 8.77 11.37 0.24
N GLY A 64 8.69 10.22 0.93
CA GLY A 64 8.37 10.15 2.35
C GLY A 64 9.58 10.34 3.26
N ASP A 65 10.79 10.13 2.72
CA ASP A 65 12.06 10.13 3.45
C ASP A 65 12.85 11.46 3.27
N MET A 66 12.30 12.42 2.51
CA MET A 66 12.84 13.77 2.33
C MET A 66 12.16 14.81 3.23
#